data_AF-A0A139DN16-F1
#
_entry.id   AF-A0A139DN16-F1
#
_cell.length_a   1.000
_cell.length_b   1.000
_cell.length_c   1.000
_cell.angle_alpha   90.00
_cell.angle_beta   90.00
_cell.angle_gamma   90.00
#
_symmetry.space_group_name_H-M   'P 1'
#
loop_
_entity.id
_entity.type
_entity.pdbx_description
1 polymer ?
#
loop_
_entity_poly.entity_id
_entity_poly.type
_entity_poly.pdbx_seq_one_letter_code
_entity_poly.pdbx_strand_id
1 'polypeptide(L)'
;MDLKDLLQEMDMDIQHCAVSTLGGSFGLLPMEIEPAEFLVQAEEDLLTGGLSASINSITNAKRAIVCQMDQALLSLGYDAYSWNIPKKIDCLKELGLLMPAILRKVSFTRNVLEHEYKKPSRDEVETGLDVATLFVMATSNLFKPFGDSLELGCDRSFIEERHRYAKTVRLSLRREEQTVSYNATGYEVDEHGREVAVASCAIPNSAPLFKATVKIAAALETKYRVDEAFSNFDSVYRNS
;
A
#
# COMPACT_ATOMS: atom_id res chain seq x y z
N MET A 1 -16.32 -20.67 -0.90
CA MET A 1 -16.74 -19.59 -0.02
C MET A 1 -15.96 -18.36 -0.41
N ASP A 2 -16.65 -17.34 -0.89
CA ASP A 2 -16.12 -16.00 -1.10
C ASP A 2 -16.60 -15.04 0.01
N LEU A 3 -16.29 -13.74 -0.10
CA LEU A 3 -16.71 -12.75 0.90
C LEU A 3 -18.25 -12.59 0.95
N LYS A 4 -18.97 -12.80 -0.17
CA LYS A 4 -20.43 -12.70 -0.19
C LYS A 4 -21.05 -13.87 0.57
N ASP A 5 -20.56 -15.09 0.33
CA ASP A 5 -20.98 -16.27 1.07
C ASP A 5 -20.76 -16.07 2.58
N LEU A 6 -19.58 -15.57 2.97
CA LEU A 6 -19.25 -15.29 4.37
C LEU A 6 -20.21 -14.27 5.00
N LEU A 7 -20.48 -13.15 4.31
CA LEU A 7 -21.38 -12.12 4.82
C LEU A 7 -22.83 -12.61 4.91
N GLN A 8 -23.28 -13.46 3.99
CA GLN A 8 -24.59 -14.10 4.05
C GLN A 8 -24.71 -15.04 5.24
N GLU A 9 -23.69 -15.87 5.49
CA GLU A 9 -23.64 -16.78 6.64
C GLU A 9 -23.65 -16.03 7.97
N MET A 10 -22.97 -14.89 8.02
CA MET A 10 -22.95 -14.01 9.20
C MET A 10 -24.24 -13.20 9.38
N ASP A 11 -25.17 -13.21 8.42
CA ASP A 11 -26.24 -12.22 8.29
C ASP A 11 -25.68 -10.82 8.51
N MET A 12 -24.81 -10.37 7.59
CA MET A 12 -24.21 -9.04 7.57
C MET A 12 -24.42 -8.39 6.20
N ASP A 13 -24.84 -7.12 6.22
CA ASP A 13 -24.91 -6.29 5.03
C ASP A 13 -23.81 -5.23 5.08
N ILE A 14 -22.90 -5.32 4.11
CA ILE A 14 -21.72 -4.46 4.04
C ILE A 14 -22.07 -2.97 3.94
N GLN A 15 -23.26 -2.63 3.42
CA GLN A 15 -23.72 -1.23 3.29
C GLN A 15 -24.08 -0.61 4.64
N HIS A 16 -24.35 -1.44 5.65
CA HIS A 16 -24.72 -1.05 7.00
C HIS A 16 -23.59 -1.36 8.00
N CYS A 17 -22.38 -1.58 7.50
CA CYS A 17 -21.21 -1.90 8.29
C CYS A 17 -20.27 -0.70 8.38
N ALA A 18 -19.93 -0.33 9.60
CA ALA A 18 -18.79 0.54 9.88
C ALA A 18 -17.49 -0.21 9.64
N VAL A 19 -16.46 0.52 9.24
CA VAL A 19 -15.13 -0.04 8.97
C VAL A 19 -14.09 0.69 9.80
N SER A 20 -13.24 -0.07 10.48
CA SER A 20 -12.11 0.44 11.25
C SER A 20 -10.83 -0.31 10.91
N THR A 21 -9.69 0.33 11.17
CA THR A 21 -8.39 -0.36 11.13
C THR A 21 -8.15 -1.07 12.46
N LEU A 22 -7.61 -2.28 12.36
CA LEU A 22 -7.02 -3.02 13.46
C LEU A 22 -5.50 -2.99 13.31
N GLY A 23 -4.79 -3.24 14.42
CA GLY A 23 -3.34 -3.39 14.40
C GLY A 23 -2.93 -4.54 13.48
N GLY A 24 -1.77 -4.36 12.84
CA GLY A 24 -1.19 -5.30 11.90
C GLY A 24 0.31 -5.47 12.09
N SER A 25 0.86 -6.52 11.49
CA SER A 25 2.32 -6.77 11.47
C SER A 25 2.90 -6.85 10.06
N PHE A 26 2.07 -6.66 9.03
CA PHE A 26 2.51 -6.61 7.66
C PHE A 26 3.52 -5.48 7.45
N GLY A 27 4.69 -5.86 6.97
CA GLY A 27 5.77 -4.96 6.63
C GLY A 27 6.29 -5.25 5.23
N LEU A 28 7.04 -4.27 4.72
CA LEU A 28 7.73 -4.39 3.46
C LEU A 28 8.72 -5.56 3.47
N LEU A 29 8.84 -6.25 2.34
CA LEU A 29 9.89 -7.23 2.11
C LEU A 29 11.26 -6.54 2.19
N PRO A 30 12.25 -7.16 2.85
CA PRO A 30 13.62 -6.67 2.77
C PRO A 30 14.13 -6.82 1.34
N MET A 31 14.92 -5.85 0.90
CA MET A 31 15.63 -5.87 -0.37
C MET A 31 17.11 -6.17 -0.11
N GLU A 32 17.81 -6.73 -1.10
CA GLU A 32 19.27 -6.92 -0.99
C GLU A 32 20.02 -5.59 -0.88
N ILE A 33 19.53 -4.57 -1.60
CA ILE A 33 19.92 -3.18 -1.45
C ILE A 33 18.65 -2.37 -1.20
N GLU A 34 18.54 -1.79 -0.01
CA GLU A 34 17.36 -1.03 0.40
C GLU A 34 17.26 0.32 -0.33
N PRO A 35 16.03 0.84 -0.54
CA PRO A 35 15.85 2.18 -1.15
C PRO A 35 16.67 3.28 -0.45
N ALA A 36 16.81 3.19 0.87
CA ALA A 36 17.59 4.14 1.67
C ALA A 36 19.10 4.08 1.37
N GLU A 37 19.65 2.92 1.00
CA GLU A 37 21.07 2.80 0.65
C GLU A 37 21.38 3.53 -0.67
N PHE A 38 20.45 3.51 -1.63
CA PHE A 38 20.58 4.33 -2.83
C PHE A 38 20.51 5.84 -2.52
N LEU A 39 19.73 6.25 -1.53
CA LEU A 39 19.71 7.66 -1.10
C LEU A 39 21.04 8.08 -0.49
N VAL A 40 21.61 7.26 0.41
CA VAL A 40 22.94 7.52 1.01
C VAL A 40 24.00 7.68 -0.09
N GLN A 41 24.03 6.78 -1.07
CA GLN A 41 24.96 6.92 -2.21
C GLN A 41 24.71 8.21 -2.99
N ALA A 42 23.45 8.58 -3.21
CA ALA A 42 23.12 9.81 -3.93
C ALA A 42 23.54 11.09 -3.17
N GLU A 43 23.45 11.09 -1.85
CA GLU A 43 23.91 12.16 -0.97
C GLU A 43 25.44 12.27 -1.00
N GLU A 44 26.16 11.16 -0.89
CA GLU A 44 27.62 11.11 -0.97
C GLU A 44 28.15 11.61 -2.32
N ASP A 45 27.50 11.21 -3.43
CA ASP A 45 27.80 11.69 -4.77
C ASP A 45 27.57 13.21 -4.90
N LEU A 46 26.46 13.73 -4.36
CA LEU A 46 26.17 15.16 -4.39
C LEU A 46 27.23 15.97 -3.63
N LEU A 47 27.66 15.47 -2.46
CA LEU A 47 28.72 16.10 -1.64
C LEU A 47 30.08 16.08 -2.33
N THR A 48 30.43 14.97 -2.99
CA THR A 48 31.67 14.82 -3.74
C THR A 48 31.77 15.85 -4.87
N GLY A 49 30.65 16.11 -5.54
CA GLY A 49 30.55 17.11 -6.60
C GLY A 49 31.30 16.73 -7.90
N GLY A 50 31.21 17.61 -8.89
CA GLY A 50 31.71 17.35 -10.23
C GLY A 50 30.72 16.57 -11.10
N LEU A 51 31.02 16.46 -12.40
CA LEU A 51 30.07 15.94 -13.39
C LEU A 51 29.69 14.49 -13.13
N SER A 52 30.66 13.61 -12.87
CA SER A 52 30.40 12.19 -12.64
C SER A 52 29.52 11.98 -11.41
N ALA A 53 29.81 12.70 -10.32
CA ALA A 53 29.05 12.57 -9.09
C ALA A 53 27.64 13.15 -9.24
N SER A 54 27.45 14.27 -9.95
CA SER A 54 26.10 14.76 -10.30
C SER A 54 25.26 13.75 -11.10
N ILE A 55 25.89 13.04 -12.05
CA ILE A 55 25.23 11.99 -12.85
C ILE A 55 24.88 10.77 -11.97
N ASN A 56 25.79 10.37 -11.10
CA ASN A 56 25.57 9.23 -10.21
C ASN A 56 24.49 9.55 -9.17
N SER A 57 24.52 10.74 -8.58
CA SER A 57 23.53 11.20 -7.59
C SER A 57 22.10 11.11 -8.14
N ILE A 58 21.84 11.68 -9.34
CA ILE A 58 20.50 11.60 -9.93
C ILE A 58 20.11 10.15 -10.33
N THR A 59 21.10 9.34 -10.72
CA THR A 59 20.88 7.92 -11.05
C THR A 59 20.48 7.12 -9.82
N ASN A 60 21.17 7.34 -8.69
CA ASN A 60 20.91 6.69 -7.41
C ASN A 60 19.58 7.19 -6.80
N ALA A 61 19.26 8.48 -6.89
CA ALA A 61 17.95 9.00 -6.51
C ALA A 61 16.80 8.31 -7.28
N LYS A 62 16.96 8.09 -8.59
CA LYS A 62 15.99 7.32 -9.38
C LYS A 62 15.90 5.86 -8.92
N ARG A 63 17.04 5.21 -8.68
CA ARG A 63 17.08 3.82 -8.19
C ARG A 63 16.38 3.68 -6.84
N ALA A 64 16.53 4.65 -5.94
CA ALA A 64 15.82 4.68 -4.67
C ALA A 64 14.29 4.69 -4.88
N ILE A 65 13.79 5.56 -5.77
CA ILE A 65 12.35 5.62 -6.10
C ILE A 65 11.86 4.30 -6.69
N VAL A 66 12.56 3.77 -7.70
CA VAL A 66 12.13 2.54 -8.39
C VAL A 66 12.20 1.34 -7.45
N CYS A 67 13.27 1.22 -6.65
CA CYS A 67 13.42 0.19 -5.63
C CYS A 67 12.28 0.27 -4.60
N GLN A 68 11.90 1.47 -4.14
CA GLN A 68 10.77 1.63 -3.23
C GLN A 68 9.44 1.20 -3.84
N MET A 69 9.21 1.50 -5.13
CA MET A 69 8.01 1.03 -5.85
C MET A 69 8.00 -0.49 -5.95
N ASP A 70 9.15 -1.10 -6.28
CA ASP A 70 9.30 -2.54 -6.38
C ASP A 70 9.08 -3.22 -5.05
N GLN A 71 9.72 -2.73 -3.99
CA GLN A 71 9.56 -3.24 -2.64
C GLN A 71 8.09 -3.23 -2.21
N ALA A 72 7.36 -2.13 -2.42
CA ALA A 72 5.94 -2.03 -2.09
C ALA A 72 5.08 -3.03 -2.88
N LEU A 73 5.29 -3.12 -4.19
CA LEU A 73 4.51 -4.02 -5.07
C LEU A 73 4.80 -5.49 -4.80
N LEU A 74 6.08 -5.86 -4.64
CA LEU A 74 6.49 -7.23 -4.29
C LEU A 74 5.94 -7.64 -2.92
N SER A 75 5.93 -6.72 -1.95
CA SER A 75 5.35 -6.97 -0.63
C SER A 75 3.87 -7.35 -0.72
N LEU A 76 3.14 -6.74 -1.66
CA LEU A 76 1.73 -7.01 -1.96
C LEU A 76 1.52 -8.16 -2.98
N GLY A 77 2.59 -8.88 -3.34
CA GLY A 77 2.57 -10.08 -4.16
C GLY A 77 2.53 -9.82 -5.67
N TYR A 78 2.90 -8.63 -6.13
CA TYR A 78 3.02 -8.32 -7.55
C TYR A 78 4.47 -8.50 -8.01
N ASP A 79 4.69 -9.30 -9.06
CA ASP A 79 5.99 -9.40 -9.74
C ASP A 79 6.25 -8.13 -10.57
N ALA A 80 6.74 -7.10 -9.87
CA ALA A 80 6.91 -5.77 -10.42
C ALA A 80 8.23 -5.57 -11.16
N TYR A 81 9.22 -6.47 -11.03
CA TYR A 81 10.55 -6.28 -11.61
C TYR A 81 10.50 -6.11 -13.14
N SER A 82 9.61 -6.84 -13.81
CA SER A 82 9.40 -6.76 -15.25
C SER A 82 8.61 -5.52 -15.70
N TRP A 83 8.04 -4.75 -14.77
CA TRP A 83 7.15 -3.64 -15.11
C TRP A 83 7.94 -2.37 -15.37
N ASN A 84 7.48 -1.60 -16.35
CA ASN A 84 7.96 -0.23 -16.55
C ASN A 84 7.43 0.71 -15.45
N ILE A 85 8.07 1.87 -15.28
CA ILE A 85 7.69 2.85 -14.25
C ILE A 85 6.22 3.29 -14.36
N PRO A 86 5.66 3.59 -15.55
CA PRO A 86 4.24 3.93 -15.66
C PRO A 86 3.31 2.85 -15.09
N LYS A 87 3.53 1.58 -15.43
CA LYS A 87 2.73 0.46 -14.93
C LYS A 87 2.84 0.30 -13.40
N LYS A 88 4.04 0.47 -12.84
CA LYS A 88 4.23 0.48 -11.37
C LYS A 88 3.43 1.61 -10.72
N ILE A 89 3.52 2.83 -11.26
CA ILE A 89 2.79 4.00 -10.75
C ILE A 89 1.28 3.76 -10.80
N ASP A 90 0.75 3.25 -11.91
CA ASP A 90 -0.69 3.04 -12.05
C ASP A 90 -1.19 1.96 -11.09
N CYS A 91 -0.45 0.86 -10.92
CA CYS A 91 -0.80 -0.16 -9.93
C CYS A 91 -0.77 0.37 -8.49
N LEU A 92 0.23 1.17 -8.12
CA LEU A 92 0.32 1.78 -6.78
C LEU A 92 -0.85 2.73 -6.53
N LYS A 93 -1.28 3.52 -7.53
CA LYS A 93 -2.47 4.37 -7.43
C LYS A 93 -3.76 3.56 -7.26
N GLU A 94 -3.89 2.45 -7.99
CA GLU A 94 -5.04 1.55 -7.83
C GLU A 94 -5.12 0.97 -6.41
N LEU A 95 -3.97 0.71 -5.79
CA LEU A 95 -3.85 0.27 -4.40
C LEU A 95 -4.07 1.39 -3.37
N GLY A 96 -4.38 2.62 -3.80
CA GLY A 96 -4.61 3.75 -2.91
C GLY A 96 -3.36 4.47 -2.44
N LEU A 97 -2.18 4.09 -2.93
CA LEU A 97 -0.93 4.73 -2.55
C LEU A 97 -0.79 6.07 -3.26
N LEU A 98 -0.38 7.09 -2.50
CA LEU A 98 -0.12 8.41 -3.05
C LEU A 98 1.09 8.34 -3.98
N MET A 99 0.86 8.67 -5.26
CA MET A 99 1.90 8.79 -6.27
C MET A 99 2.02 10.25 -6.74
N PRO A 100 2.86 11.06 -6.07
CA PRO A 100 2.99 12.48 -6.39
C PRO A 100 3.42 12.71 -7.83
N ALA A 101 2.76 13.67 -8.50
CA ALA A 101 3.15 14.12 -9.84
C ALA A 101 4.62 14.58 -9.90
N ILE A 102 5.18 15.04 -8.78
CA ILE A 102 6.55 15.52 -8.67
C ILE A 102 7.60 14.42 -8.90
N LEU A 103 7.25 13.14 -8.76
CA LEU A 103 8.13 12.02 -9.14
C LEU A 103 8.54 12.06 -10.62
N ARG A 104 7.71 12.69 -11.46
CA ARG A 104 8.06 12.92 -12.87
C ARG A 104 9.27 13.83 -13.03
N LYS A 105 9.58 14.72 -12.06
CA LYS A 105 10.77 15.58 -12.12
C LYS A 105 12.06 14.75 -12.08
N VAL A 106 12.15 13.75 -11.20
CA VAL A 106 13.32 12.86 -11.11
C VAL A 106 13.48 12.04 -12.40
N SER A 107 12.37 11.58 -12.97
CA SER A 107 12.38 10.87 -14.26
C SER A 107 12.77 11.80 -15.42
N PHE A 108 12.34 13.07 -15.38
CA PHE A 108 12.62 14.07 -16.41
C PHE A 108 14.10 14.48 -16.43
N THR A 109 14.70 14.80 -15.27
CA THR A 109 16.11 15.18 -15.18
C THR A 109 17.04 14.10 -15.74
N ARG A 110 16.73 12.82 -15.49
CA ARG A 110 17.46 11.70 -16.08
C ARG A 110 17.16 11.51 -17.56
N ASN A 111 15.91 11.67 -18.01
CA ASN A 111 15.57 11.56 -19.43
C ASN A 111 16.31 12.61 -20.26
N VAL A 112 16.43 13.84 -19.75
CA VAL A 112 17.24 14.90 -20.37
C VAL A 112 18.72 14.51 -20.39
N LEU A 113 19.25 13.92 -19.32
CA LEU A 113 20.62 13.42 -19.29
C LEU A 113 20.85 12.26 -20.28
N GLU A 114 19.92 11.32 -20.41
CA GLU A 114 20.13 10.08 -21.20
C GLU A 114 19.70 10.19 -22.66
N HIS A 115 18.76 11.07 -22.99
CA HIS A 115 18.25 11.23 -24.36
C HIS A 115 18.71 12.53 -25.01
N GLU A 116 18.96 13.58 -24.24
CA GLU A 116 19.45 14.86 -24.74
C GLU A 116 20.94 15.10 -24.42
N TYR A 117 21.57 14.21 -23.64
CA TYR A 117 22.97 14.30 -23.21
C TYR A 117 23.32 15.64 -22.55
N LYS A 118 22.33 16.29 -21.93
CA LYS A 118 22.51 17.56 -21.23
C LYS A 118 22.93 17.30 -19.79
N LYS A 119 23.94 18.05 -19.36
CA LYS A 119 24.43 18.02 -17.97
C LYS A 119 23.34 18.60 -17.04
N PRO A 120 22.92 17.88 -15.98
CA PRO A 120 22.02 18.45 -14.99
C PRO A 120 22.76 19.53 -14.20
N SER A 121 22.06 20.63 -13.92
CA SER A 121 22.51 21.63 -12.96
C SER A 121 22.49 21.05 -11.55
N ARG A 122 23.27 21.66 -10.65
CA ARG A 122 23.31 21.24 -9.24
C ARG A 122 21.92 21.33 -8.59
N ASP A 123 21.17 22.38 -8.87
CA ASP A 123 19.81 22.61 -8.36
C ASP A 123 18.83 21.50 -8.81
N GLU A 124 18.94 21.04 -10.06
CA GLU A 124 18.14 19.92 -10.56
C GLU A 124 18.50 18.59 -9.89
N VAL A 125 19.77 18.37 -9.56
CA VAL A 125 20.22 17.18 -8.82
C VAL A 125 19.73 17.23 -7.37
N GLU A 126 19.91 18.37 -6.69
CA GLU A 126 19.42 18.60 -5.32
C GLU A 126 17.91 18.40 -5.23
N THR A 127 17.15 19.03 -6.12
CA THR A 127 15.69 18.84 -6.21
C THR A 127 15.32 17.37 -6.47
N GLY A 128 16.07 16.69 -7.33
CA GLY A 128 15.83 15.29 -7.65
C GLY A 128 16.03 14.38 -6.45
N LEU A 129 17.08 14.62 -5.68
CA LEU A 129 17.40 13.90 -4.45
C LEU A 129 16.35 14.16 -3.37
N ASP A 130 15.98 15.41 -3.11
CA ASP A 130 14.95 15.76 -2.13
C ASP A 130 13.62 15.07 -2.41
N VAL A 131 13.20 15.04 -3.69
CA VAL A 131 11.98 14.34 -4.10
C VAL A 131 12.08 12.84 -3.87
N ALA A 132 13.23 12.23 -4.17
CA ALA A 132 13.46 10.81 -3.91
C ALA A 132 13.42 10.50 -2.41
N THR A 133 14.10 11.30 -1.59
CA THR A 133 14.13 11.16 -0.13
C THR A 133 12.74 11.28 0.47
N LEU A 134 11.98 12.33 0.11
CA LEU A 134 10.61 12.51 0.58
C LEU A 134 9.72 11.32 0.21
N PHE A 135 9.83 10.81 -1.02
CA PHE A 135 9.03 9.68 -1.48
C PHE A 135 9.36 8.39 -0.72
N VAL A 136 10.65 8.05 -0.60
CA VAL A 136 11.11 6.83 0.08
C VAL A 136 10.71 6.87 1.55
N MET A 137 10.95 7.98 2.24
CA MET A 137 10.63 8.12 3.66
C MET A 137 9.12 8.10 3.92
N ALA A 138 8.33 8.80 3.11
CA ALA A 138 6.87 8.81 3.25
C ALA A 138 6.27 7.41 2.98
N THR A 139 6.75 6.71 1.95
CA THR A 139 6.25 5.38 1.60
C THR A 139 6.68 4.35 2.64
N SER A 140 7.93 4.37 3.09
CA SER A 140 8.43 3.47 4.15
C SER A 140 7.64 3.60 5.45
N ASN A 141 7.26 4.83 5.83
CA ASN A 141 6.48 5.07 7.06
C ASN A 141 5.03 4.59 6.94
N LEU A 142 4.43 4.62 5.75
CA LEU A 142 3.08 4.09 5.56
C LEU A 142 2.99 2.60 5.93
N PHE A 143 4.07 1.84 5.73
CA PHE A 143 4.09 0.41 6.02
C PHE A 143 4.62 0.05 7.42
N LYS A 144 4.70 1.01 8.37
CA LYS A 144 5.27 0.79 9.72
C LYS A 144 4.45 1.43 10.86
N PRO A 145 3.63 0.65 11.60
CA PRO A 145 2.99 -0.60 11.16
C PRO A 145 1.84 -0.28 10.19
N PHE A 146 1.75 -0.99 9.07
CA PHE A 146 0.56 -0.90 8.24
C PHE A 146 -0.62 -1.49 9.02
N GLY A 147 -1.74 -0.78 9.13
CA GLY A 147 -3.02 -1.34 9.56
C GLY A 147 -3.49 -2.39 8.54
N ASP A 148 -2.86 -3.56 8.60
CA ASP A 148 -3.02 -4.65 7.63
C ASP A 148 -4.33 -5.43 7.82
N SER A 149 -5.06 -5.07 8.86
CA SER A 149 -6.28 -5.72 9.29
C SER A 149 -7.39 -4.68 9.33
N LEU A 150 -8.51 -4.95 8.67
CA LEU A 150 -9.73 -4.15 8.76
C LEU A 150 -10.78 -4.92 9.54
N GLU A 151 -11.58 -4.22 10.32
CA GLU A 151 -12.78 -4.77 10.94
C GLU A 151 -14.02 -4.13 10.33
N LEU A 152 -14.94 -4.98 9.87
CA LEU A 152 -16.28 -4.62 9.44
C LEU A 152 -17.24 -4.99 10.56
N GLY A 153 -17.99 -4.02 11.08
CA GLY A 153 -18.98 -4.24 12.12
C GLY A 153 -20.29 -3.54 11.77
N CYS A 154 -21.40 -4.26 11.88
CA CYS A 154 -22.69 -3.76 11.40
C CYS A 154 -23.50 -3.06 12.50
N ASP A 155 -24.10 -1.92 12.18
CA ASP A 155 -24.81 -1.06 13.14
C ASP A 155 -25.90 -1.82 13.91
N ARG A 156 -26.65 -2.69 13.21
CA ARG A 156 -27.68 -3.56 13.81
C ARG A 156 -27.15 -4.53 14.87
N SER A 157 -25.85 -4.78 14.87
CA SER A 157 -25.16 -5.67 15.80
C SER A 157 -24.36 -4.89 16.84
N PHE A 158 -24.44 -3.56 16.87
CA PHE A 158 -23.70 -2.74 17.83
C PHE A 158 -24.26 -2.92 19.24
N ILE A 159 -23.38 -3.28 20.19
CA ILE A 159 -23.71 -3.41 21.62
C ILE A 159 -23.13 -2.18 22.33
N GLU A 160 -24.01 -1.22 22.64
CA GLU A 160 -23.62 0.07 23.24
C GLU A 160 -22.84 -0.11 24.56
N GLU A 161 -23.32 -0.96 25.49
CA GLU A 161 -22.67 -1.08 26.81
C GLU A 161 -21.25 -1.66 26.74
N ARG A 162 -20.93 -2.35 25.65
CA ARG A 162 -19.62 -2.97 25.42
C ARG A 162 -18.80 -2.24 24.35
N HIS A 163 -19.34 -1.18 23.76
CA HIS A 163 -18.74 -0.43 22.66
C HIS A 163 -18.12 -1.33 21.57
N ARG A 164 -18.83 -2.40 21.19
CA ARG A 164 -18.37 -3.38 20.19
C ARG A 164 -19.53 -3.99 19.43
N TYR A 165 -19.23 -4.61 18.29
CA TYR A 165 -20.22 -5.34 17.52
C TYR A 165 -20.35 -6.79 18.01
N ALA A 166 -21.58 -7.31 18.00
CA ALA A 166 -21.87 -8.72 18.27
C ALA A 166 -21.40 -9.64 17.13
N LYS A 167 -21.30 -9.08 15.92
CA LYS A 167 -20.85 -9.73 14.69
C LYS A 167 -19.85 -8.85 13.97
N THR A 168 -18.69 -9.40 13.62
CA THR A 168 -17.67 -8.70 12.85
C THR A 168 -17.10 -9.57 11.75
N VAL A 169 -16.61 -8.95 10.68
CA VAL A 169 -15.73 -9.62 9.71
C VAL A 169 -14.39 -8.91 9.75
N ARG A 170 -13.33 -9.66 10.03
CA ARG A 170 -11.96 -9.14 10.01
C ARG A 170 -11.27 -9.55 8.72
N LEU A 171 -10.71 -8.58 8.02
CA LEU A 171 -9.94 -8.75 6.79
C LEU A 171 -8.47 -8.53 7.13
N SER A 172 -7.69 -9.59 7.30
CA SER A 172 -6.28 -9.51 7.65
C SER A 172 -5.39 -9.88 6.47
N LEU A 173 -4.46 -9.01 6.10
CA LEU A 173 -3.50 -9.25 5.03
C LEU A 173 -2.51 -10.34 5.47
N ARG A 174 -2.31 -11.33 4.61
CA ARG A 174 -1.46 -12.49 4.86
C ARG A 174 -0.52 -12.70 3.69
N ARG A 175 0.74 -12.97 4.01
CA ARG A 175 1.78 -13.36 3.05
C ARG A 175 2.23 -14.78 3.36
N GLU A 176 2.11 -15.68 2.39
CA GLU A 176 2.55 -17.07 2.46
C GLU A 176 3.43 -17.40 1.26
N GLU A 177 4.69 -17.75 1.49
CA GLU A 177 5.74 -18.07 0.49
C GLU A 177 5.78 -17.16 -0.75
N GLN A 178 4.86 -17.35 -1.71
CA GLN A 178 4.77 -16.62 -2.98
C GLN A 178 3.43 -15.93 -3.22
N THR A 179 2.51 -15.99 -2.26
CA THR A 179 1.15 -15.47 -2.39
C THR A 179 0.85 -14.44 -1.31
N VAL A 180 0.08 -13.43 -1.70
CA VAL A 180 -0.45 -12.43 -0.79
C VAL A 180 -1.97 -12.44 -0.96
N SER A 181 -2.68 -12.47 0.15
CA SER A 181 -4.14 -12.49 0.17
C SER A 181 -4.66 -11.79 1.41
N TYR A 182 -5.90 -11.32 1.38
CA TYR A 182 -6.63 -11.04 2.61
C TYR A 182 -7.31 -12.33 3.07
N ASN A 183 -7.20 -12.66 4.35
CA ASN A 183 -8.09 -13.63 4.98
C ASN A 183 -9.24 -12.87 5.62
N ALA A 184 -10.46 -13.10 5.15
CA ALA A 184 -11.68 -12.62 5.77
C ALA A 184 -12.17 -13.68 6.75
N THR A 185 -12.31 -13.34 8.03
CA THR A 185 -12.85 -14.23 9.06
C THR A 185 -14.02 -13.57 9.77
N GLY A 186 -15.16 -14.23 9.80
CA GLY A 186 -16.35 -13.80 10.53
C GLY A 186 -16.28 -14.25 11.99
N TYR A 187 -16.62 -13.34 12.90
CA TYR A 187 -16.63 -13.58 14.34
C TYR A 187 -17.99 -13.23 14.93
N GLU A 188 -18.47 -14.07 15.84
CA GLU A 188 -19.63 -13.79 16.69
C GLU A 188 -19.21 -13.78 18.16
N VAL A 189 -19.93 -13.00 18.97
CA VAL A 189 -19.74 -12.95 20.41
C VAL A 189 -20.63 -13.99 21.08
N ASP A 190 -20.04 -14.95 21.78
CA ASP A 190 -20.77 -15.98 22.53
C ASP A 190 -21.45 -15.42 23.80
N GLU A 191 -22.24 -16.26 24.48
CA GLU A 191 -22.95 -15.91 25.72
C GLU A 191 -22.00 -15.42 26.85
N HIS A 192 -20.72 -15.82 26.80
CA HIS A 192 -19.69 -15.43 27.75
C HIS A 192 -18.92 -14.17 27.32
N GLY A 193 -19.30 -13.58 26.18
CA GLY A 193 -18.67 -12.39 25.62
C GLY A 193 -17.36 -12.65 24.88
N ARG A 194 -17.04 -13.91 24.55
CA ARG A 194 -15.84 -14.28 23.79
C ARG A 194 -16.12 -14.27 22.29
N GLU A 195 -15.16 -13.83 21.51
CA GLU A 195 -15.25 -13.91 20.05
C GLU A 195 -14.95 -15.33 19.59
N VAL A 196 -15.84 -15.88 18.76
CA VAL A 196 -15.73 -17.20 18.16
C VAL A 196 -15.74 -17.03 16.65
N ALA A 197 -14.73 -17.59 15.99
CA ALA A 197 -14.66 -17.61 14.53
C ALA A 197 -15.74 -18.55 13.99
N VAL A 198 -16.55 -18.07 13.06
CA VAL A 198 -17.65 -18.84 12.44
C VAL A 198 -17.19 -19.45 11.12
N ALA A 199 -16.69 -18.61 10.22
CA ALA A 199 -16.26 -19.02 8.89
C ALA A 199 -15.15 -18.08 8.38
N SER A 200 -14.44 -18.53 7.34
CA SER A 200 -13.40 -17.73 6.70
C SER A 200 -13.27 -17.99 5.20
N CYS A 201 -12.78 -16.98 4.49
CA CYS A 201 -12.46 -17.07 3.07
C CYS A 201 -11.21 -16.26 2.72
N ALA A 202 -10.47 -16.70 1.71
CA ALA A 202 -9.32 -15.97 1.19
C ALA A 202 -9.71 -15.10 -0.01
N ILE A 203 -9.18 -13.88 -0.05
CA ILE A 203 -9.28 -12.93 -1.15
C ILE A 203 -7.88 -12.79 -1.76
N PRO A 204 -7.57 -13.49 -2.85
CA PRO A 204 -6.24 -13.49 -3.45
C PRO A 204 -5.91 -12.13 -4.06
N ASN A 205 -4.63 -11.77 -4.16
CA ASN A 205 -4.20 -10.50 -4.76
C ASN A 205 -4.54 -10.30 -6.25
N SER A 206 -4.93 -11.37 -6.93
CA SER A 206 -5.48 -11.35 -8.29
C SER A 206 -6.93 -10.85 -8.34
N ALA A 207 -7.66 -10.90 -7.22
CA ALA A 207 -9.04 -10.45 -7.15
C ALA A 207 -9.12 -8.91 -7.13
N PRO A 208 -10.05 -8.27 -7.87
CA PRO A 208 -10.27 -6.83 -7.78
C PRO A 208 -10.55 -6.35 -6.35
N LEU A 209 -11.25 -7.19 -5.58
CA LEU A 209 -11.59 -6.92 -4.19
C LEU A 209 -10.34 -6.74 -3.30
N PHE A 210 -9.25 -7.47 -3.57
CA PHE A 210 -8.00 -7.29 -2.84
C PHE A 210 -7.47 -5.86 -2.96
N LYS A 211 -7.40 -5.32 -4.18
CA LYS A 211 -6.93 -3.96 -4.42
C LYS A 211 -7.81 -2.92 -3.72
N ALA A 212 -9.13 -3.12 -3.76
CA ALA A 212 -10.07 -2.25 -3.08
C ALA A 212 -9.90 -2.29 -1.54
N THR A 213 -9.63 -3.47 -0.97
CA THR A 213 -9.34 -3.62 0.46
C THR A 213 -8.04 -2.92 0.85
N VAL A 214 -6.95 -3.11 0.09
CA VAL A 214 -5.69 -2.37 0.32
C VAL A 214 -5.92 -0.86 0.23
N LYS A 215 -6.72 -0.40 -0.74
CA LYS A 215 -7.06 1.00 -0.93
C LYS A 215 -7.80 1.59 0.27
N ILE A 216 -8.75 0.87 0.87
CA ILE A 216 -9.40 1.30 2.12
C ILE A 216 -8.37 1.40 3.25
N ALA A 217 -7.55 0.36 3.46
CA ALA A 217 -6.55 0.35 4.52
C ALA A 217 -5.59 1.55 4.39
N ALA A 218 -5.05 1.80 3.20
CA ALA A 218 -4.21 2.96 2.91
C ALA A 218 -4.94 4.30 3.13
N ALA A 219 -6.20 4.41 2.72
CA ALA A 219 -6.98 5.63 2.90
C ALA A 219 -7.28 5.93 4.37
N LEU A 220 -7.59 4.91 5.18
CA LEU A 220 -7.83 5.05 6.62
C LEU A 220 -6.53 5.43 7.35
N GLU A 221 -5.42 4.78 7.03
CA GLU A 221 -4.10 5.07 7.62
C GLU A 221 -3.66 6.51 7.34
N THR A 222 -3.83 6.97 6.10
CA THR A 222 -3.46 8.32 5.66
C THR A 222 -4.52 9.38 5.95
N LYS A 223 -5.73 8.96 6.35
CA LYS A 223 -6.94 9.81 6.47
C LYS A 223 -7.22 10.62 5.20
N TYR A 224 -6.93 10.04 4.03
CA TYR A 224 -7.03 10.70 2.73
C TYR A 224 -7.91 9.92 1.76
N ARG A 225 -8.91 10.60 1.17
CA ARG A 225 -9.88 10.02 0.20
C ARG A 225 -10.60 8.75 0.70
N VAL A 226 -10.92 8.72 1.99
CA VAL A 226 -11.61 7.60 2.67
C VAL A 226 -12.95 7.27 2.00
N ASP A 227 -13.81 8.27 1.77
CA ASP A 227 -15.13 8.07 1.16
C ASP A 227 -15.06 7.48 -0.26
N GLU A 228 -14.05 7.89 -1.03
CA GLU A 228 -13.82 7.36 -2.37
C GLU A 228 -13.30 5.92 -2.32
N ALA A 229 -12.44 5.59 -1.35
CA ALA A 229 -11.99 4.22 -1.15
C ALA A 229 -13.16 3.30 -0.79
N PHE A 230 -14.07 3.73 0.09
CA PHE A 230 -15.29 3.00 0.40
C PHE A 230 -16.22 2.84 -0.82
N SER A 231 -16.47 3.93 -1.55
CA SER A 231 -17.31 3.89 -2.75
C SER A 231 -16.73 2.93 -3.81
N ASN A 232 -15.40 2.92 -3.97
CA ASN A 232 -14.73 1.99 -4.86
C ASN A 232 -14.88 0.53 -4.40
N PHE A 233 -14.70 0.26 -3.11
CA PHE A 233 -14.85 -1.07 -2.55
C PHE A 233 -16.28 -1.60 -2.67
N ASP A 234 -17.30 -0.81 -2.33
CA ASP A 234 -18.70 -1.19 -2.51
C ASP A 234 -19.02 -1.48 -3.98
N SER A 235 -18.54 -0.64 -4.90
CA SER A 235 -18.68 -0.90 -6.34
C SER A 235 -18.00 -2.19 -6.78
N VAL A 236 -16.81 -2.49 -6.27
CA VAL A 236 -16.09 -3.73 -6.62
C VAL A 236 -16.79 -4.95 -6.04
N TYR A 237 -17.18 -4.89 -4.76
CA TYR A 237 -17.89 -5.94 -4.05
C TYR A 237 -19.22 -6.31 -4.74
N ARG A 238 -19.98 -5.33 -5.23
CA ARG A 238 -21.24 -5.61 -5.95
C ARG A 238 -21.01 -6.38 -7.25
N ASN A 239 -19.91 -6.13 -7.94
CA ASN A 239 -19.58 -6.71 -9.24
C ASN A 239 -18.73 -7.99 -9.17
N SER A 240 -18.17 -8.33 -8.02
CA SER A 240 -17.40 -9.57 -7.79
C SER A 240 -18.25 -10.81 -7.62
#